data_AF-A0A3D0TLZ8-F1
#
_entry.id   AF-A0A3D0TLZ8-F1
#
_cell.length_a   1.000
_cell.length_b   1.000
_cell.length_c   1.000
_cell.angle_alpha   90.00
_cell.angle_beta   90.00
_cell.angle_gamma   90.00
#
_symmetry.space_group_name_H-M   'P 1'
#
loop_
_entity.id
_entity.type
_entity.pdbx_description
1 polymer ?
#
loop_
_entity_poly.entity_id
_entity_poly.type
_entity_poly.pdbx_seq_one_letter_code
_entity_poly.pdbx_strand_id
1 'polypeptide(L)' 'ISVGIRPEFYQPGNPYKIPGTVSFVEIQGRENLYDIKLKDGNLLRSIQSANVSPLSPGTKVDWGVNPEQLFFFDNSGKRL' A
#
# COMPACT_ATOMS: atom_id res chain seq x y z
N ILE A 1 -17.96 3.56 -7.50
CA ILE A 1 -16.64 4.20 -7.72
C ILE A 1 -15.60 3.30 -7.07
N SER A 2 -14.53 2.99 -7.79
CA SER A 2 -13.39 2.25 -7.27
C SER A 2 -12.17 3.17 -7.24
N VAL A 3 -11.32 2.99 -6.24
CA VAL A 3 -10.08 3.77 -6.08
C VAL A 3 -8.90 2.83 -6.26
N GLY A 4 -7.97 3.19 -7.14
CA GLY A 4 -6.74 2.47 -7.39
C GLY A 4 -5.53 3.30 -6.99
N ILE A 5 -4.47 2.63 -6.56
CA ILE A 5 -3.15 3.23 -6.34
C ILE A 5 -2.09 2.22 -6.79
N ARG A 6 -0.99 2.72 -7.36
CA ARG A 6 0.15 1.86 -7.66
C ARG A 6 0.94 1.55 -6.38
N PRO A 7 1.50 0.35 -6.21
CA PRO A 7 2.17 -0.05 -4.98
C PRO A 7 3.31 0.87 -4.51
N GLU A 8 4.05 1.45 -5.45
CA GLU A 8 5.13 2.41 -5.19
C GLU A 8 4.65 3.72 -4.54
N PHE A 9 3.35 4.01 -4.55
CA PHE A 9 2.76 5.25 -4.01
C PHE A 9 2.03 5.07 -2.68
N TYR A 10 1.89 3.84 -2.18
CA TYR A 10 1.43 3.59 -0.82
C TYR A 10 2.64 3.48 0.11
N GLN A 11 2.96 4.56 0.83
CA GLN A 11 4.26 4.74 1.48
C GLN A 11 4.14 5.26 2.92
N PRO A 12 5.09 4.96 3.81
CA PRO A 12 5.06 5.44 5.21
C PRO A 12 5.02 6.96 5.36
N GLY A 13 5.73 7.68 4.47
CA GLY A 13 5.90 9.14 4.55
C GLY A 13 4.73 9.96 4.02
N ASN A 14 3.79 9.35 3.29
CA ASN A 14 2.70 10.08 2.65
C ASN A 14 1.63 10.55 3.65
N PRO A 15 0.96 11.69 3.40
CA PRO A 15 0.17 12.39 4.41
C PRO A 15 -1.20 11.76 4.71
N TYR A 16 -1.91 11.24 3.70
CA TYR A 16 -3.24 10.67 3.90
C TYR A 16 -3.15 9.21 4.30
N LYS A 17 -3.31 8.95 5.59
CA LYS A 17 -3.06 7.64 6.20
C LYS A 17 -4.18 6.64 5.94
N ILE A 18 -3.79 5.43 5.57
CA ILE A 18 -4.65 4.25 5.39
C ILE A 18 -4.04 3.14 6.26
N PRO A 19 -4.45 3.01 7.53
CA PRO A 19 -3.83 2.05 8.44
C PRO A 19 -4.21 0.62 8.09
N GLY A 20 -3.30 -0.30 8.35
CA GLY A 20 -3.52 -1.73 8.15
C GLY A 20 -2.53 -2.61 8.87
N THR A 21 -2.56 -3.90 8.57
CA THR A 21 -1.67 -4.89 9.17
C THR A 21 -0.88 -5.60 8.09
N VAL A 22 0.43 -5.69 8.24
CA VAL A 22 1.29 -6.48 7.36
C VAL A 22 0.82 -7.93 7.39
N SER A 23 0.36 -8.46 6.26
CA SER A 23 -0.04 -9.86 6.13
C SER A 23 1.03 -10.72 5.46
N PHE A 24 1.85 -10.12 4.62
CA PHE A 24 2.91 -10.81 3.90
C PHE A 24 4.09 -9.87 3.60
N VAL A 25 5.29 -10.43 3.53
CA VAL A 25 6.55 -9.72 3.31
C VAL A 25 7.38 -10.54 2.34
N GLU A 26 7.82 -9.91 1.26
CA GLU A 26 8.68 -10.52 0.26
C GLU A 26 9.93 -9.65 0.05
N ILE A 27 11.11 -10.25 0.20
CA ILE A 27 12.39 -9.56 0.04
C ILE A 27 12.88 -9.84 -1.38
N GLN A 28 13.05 -8.80 -2.18
CA GLN A 28 13.46 -8.89 -3.58
C GLN A 28 14.63 -7.92 -3.87
N GLY A 29 15.85 -8.41 -3.69
CA GLY A 29 17.06 -7.64 -4.03
C GLY A 29 17.16 -6.33 -3.25
N ARG A 30 16.87 -5.21 -3.93
CA ARG A 30 16.93 -3.85 -3.34
C ARG A 30 15.59 -3.37 -2.80
N GLU A 31 14.55 -4.19 -2.88
CA GLU A 31 13.19 -3.84 -2.50
C GLU A 31 12.59 -4.88 -1.55
N ASN A 32 11.69 -4.39 -0.69
CA ASN A 32 10.80 -5.19 0.13
C ASN A 32 9.36 -4.90 -0.32
N LEU A 33 8.60 -5.95 -0.61
CA LEU A 33 7.19 -5.88 -0.94
C LEU A 33 6.39 -6.25 0.29
N TYR A 34 5.44 -5.40 0.66
CA TYR A 34 4.57 -5.60 1.81
C TYR A 34 3.12 -5.65 1.37
N ASP A 35 2.43 -6.74 1.66
CA ASP A 35 0.98 -6.78 1.55
C ASP A 35 0.38 -6.36 2.89
N ILE A 36 -0.48 -5.36 2.84
CA ILE A 36 -1.14 -4.75 3.98
C ILE A 36 -2.63 -5.06 3.89
N LYS A 37 -3.13 -5.84 4.85
CA LYS A 37 -4.55 -6.12 5.02
C LYS A 37 -5.23 -4.95 5.71
N LEU A 38 -6.24 -4.40 5.05
CA LEU A 38 -7.09 -3.34 5.56
C LEU A 38 -8.22 -3.92 6.41
N LYS A 39 -8.90 -3.03 7.18
CA LYS A 39 -10.01 -3.42 8.06
C LYS A 39 -11.21 -4.00 7.32
N ASP A 40 -11.45 -3.54 6.10
CA ASP A 40 -12.53 -4.00 5.22
C ASP A 40 -12.20 -5.30 4.47
N GLY A 41 -10.99 -5.86 4.70
CA GLY A 41 -10.52 -7.08 4.07
C GLY A 41 -9.78 -6.87 2.75
N ASN A 42 -9.74 -5.63 2.23
CA ASN A 42 -8.95 -5.32 1.04
C ASN A 42 -7.45 -5.43 1.33
N LEU A 43 -6.67 -5.62 0.26
CA LEU A 43 -5.21 -5.70 0.29
C LEU A 43 -4.62 -4.52 -0.48
N LEU A 44 -3.66 -3.84 0.14
CA LEU A 44 -2.78 -2.89 -0.54
C LEU A 44 -1.37 -3.43 -0.52
N ARG A 45 -0.65 -3.27 -1.64
CA ARG A 45 0.79 -3.55 -1.70
C ARG A 45 1.58 -2.27 -1.57
N SER A 46 2.69 -2.31 -0.83
CA SER A 46 3.71 -1.26 -0.80
C SER A 46 5.03 -1.85 -1.28
N ILE A 47 5.72 -1.13 -2.17
CA ILE A 47 7.10 -1.44 -2.57
C ILE A 47 8.01 -0.43 -1.89
N GLN A 48 8.94 -0.90 -1.05
CA GLN A 48 9.85 -0.02 -0.31
C GLN A 48 11.30 -0.46 -0.52
N SER A 49 12.23 0.46 -0.37
CA SER A 49 13.64 0.13 -0.43
C SER A 49 14.05 -0.79 0.73
N ALA A 50 14.88 -1.79 0.44
CA ALA A 50 15.42 -2.74 1.42
C ALA A 50 16.52 -2.15 2.33
N ASN A 51 16.71 -0.83 2.32
CA ASN A 51 17.71 -0.13 3.13
C ASN A 51 17.38 -0.12 4.64
N VAL A 52 16.18 -0.56 5.02
CA VAL A 52 15.72 -0.71 6.40
C VAL A 52 15.38 -2.17 6.68
N SER A 53 15.51 -2.58 7.94
CA SER A 53 15.11 -3.93 8.37
C SER A 53 13.63 -4.17 8.04
N PRO A 54 13.29 -5.34 7.44
CA PRO A 54 11.92 -5.59 7.04
C PRO A 54 11.00 -5.74 8.24
N LEU A 55 9.79 -5.19 8.14
CA LEU A 55 8.72 -5.44 9.10
C LEU A 55 8.29 -6.91 9.05
N SER A 56 7.82 -7.46 10.16
CA SER A 56 7.27 -8.83 10.21
C SER A 56 5.76 -8.84 9.95
N PRO A 57 5.18 -9.94 9.44
CA PRO A 57 3.73 -10.14 9.43
C PRO A 57 3.12 -9.93 10.83
N GLY A 58 1.92 -9.36 10.88
CA GLY A 58 1.25 -8.94 12.11
C GLY A 58 1.58 -7.51 12.56
N THR A 59 2.61 -6.86 11.98
CA THR A 59 2.94 -5.47 12.29
C THR A 59 1.82 -4.53 11.85
N LYS A 60 1.35 -3.66 12.75
CA LYS A 60 0.42 -2.58 12.40
C LYS A 60 1.20 -1.43 11.77
N VAL A 61 0.69 -0.90 10.67
CA VAL A 61 1.29 0.21 9.93
C VAL A 61 0.29 1.35 9.74
N ASP A 62 0.81 2.57 9.64
CA ASP A 62 0.06 3.79 9.35
C ASP A 62 0.65 4.48 8.12
N TRP A 63 0.67 3.75 7.00
CA TRP A 63 1.18 4.24 5.72
C TRP A 63 0.11 5.05 5.00
N GLY A 64 0.53 5.87 4.06
CA GLY A 64 -0.37 6.81 3.41
C GLY A 64 -0.18 6.91 1.91
N VAL A 65 -0.97 7.81 1.34
CA VAL A 65 -1.02 8.11 -0.09
C VAL A 65 -0.99 9.62 -0.32
N ASN A 66 -0.59 10.04 -1.52
CA ASN A 66 -0.86 11.40 -2.00
C ASN A 66 -2.10 11.37 -2.90
N PRO A 67 -3.05 12.31 -2.79
CA PRO A 67 -4.28 12.28 -3.59
C PRO A 67 -4.03 12.34 -5.10
N GLU A 68 -2.96 13.02 -5.50
CA GLU A 68 -2.52 13.16 -6.90
C GLU A 68 -2.09 11.83 -7.55
N GLN A 69 -1.82 10.79 -6.73
CA GLN A 69 -1.39 9.47 -7.17
C GLN A 69 -2.54 8.45 -7.20
N LEU A 70 -3.76 8.88 -6.85
CA LEU A 70 -4.96 8.05 -6.86
C LEU A 70 -5.60 8.03 -8.25
N PHE A 71 -6.12 6.86 -8.60
CA PHE A 71 -6.91 6.63 -9.79
C PHE A 71 -8.35 6.37 -9.37
N PHE A 72 -9.30 7.01 -10.04
CA PHE A 72 -10.72 6.80 -9.79
C PHE A 72 -11.34 6.11 -11.00
N PHE A 73 -12.23 5.15 -10.74
CA PHE A 73 -12.92 4.39 -11.78
C PHE A 73 -14.41 4.35 -11.50
N ASP A 74 -15.22 4.45 -12.55
CA ASP A 74 -16.66 4.22 -12.43
C ASP A 74 -16.99 2.73 -12.27
N ASN A 75 -18.28 2.42 -12.16
CA ASN A 75 -18.73 1.03 -11.94
C ASN A 75 -18.54 0.14 -13.19
N SER A 76 -18.26 0.71 -14.36
CA SER A 76 -17.90 -0.02 -15.58
C SER A 76 -16.38 -0.26 -15.70
N GLY A 77 -15.59 0.29 -14.77
CA GLY A 77 -14.13 0.23 -14.79
C GLY A 77 -13.48 1.31 -15.66
N LYS A 78 -14.25 2.25 -16.20
CA LYS A 78 -13.71 3.39 -16.94
C LYS A 78 -13.06 4.35 -15.95
N ARG A 79 -11.83 4.78 -16.26
CA ARG A 79 -11.12 5.79 -15.49
C ARG A 79 -11.85 7.14 -15.59
N LEU A 80 -12.04 7.78 -14.44
CA LEU A 80 -12.56 9.13 -14.28
C LEU A 80 -11.45 10.18 -14.40
#